data_AF-A0A0J7L6U6-F1
#
_entry.id   AF-A0A0J7L6U6-F1
#
_cell.length_a   1.000
_cell.length_b   1.000
_cell.length_c   1.000
_cell.angle_alpha   90.00
_cell.angle_beta   90.00
_cell.angle_gamma   90.00
#
_symmetry.space_group_name_H-M   'P 1'
#
loop_
_entity.id
_entity.type
_entity.pdbx_description
1 polymer ?
#
loop_
_entity_poly.entity_id
_entity_poly.type
_entity_poly.pdbx_seq_one_letter_code
_entity_poly.pdbx_strand_id
1 'polypeptide(L)'
;MLSRICFVLLLVLPASFAKVKCPTIIGRNQWTSVPAGEVNYLIVPIPYVVIQHTVTPECNSREACTATVDGIRGYHMDQLGWDDIGYS
;
A
#
# COMPACT_ATOMS: atom_id res chain seq x y z
N MET A 1 -14.18 -30.60 -41.35
CA MET A 1 -13.03 -29.76 -40.92
C MET A 1 -13.42 -28.46 -40.19
N LEU A 2 -14.71 -28.13 -40.00
CA LEU A 2 -15.13 -26.92 -39.25
C LEU A 2 -14.95 -27.00 -37.72
N SER A 3 -14.90 -28.21 -37.13
CA SER A 3 -14.81 -28.41 -35.68
C SER A 3 -13.47 -27.99 -35.06
N ARG A 4 -12.36 -28.05 -35.83
CA ARG A 4 -11.03 -27.65 -35.34
C ARG A 4 -10.80 -26.14 -35.34
N ILE A 5 -11.55 -25.39 -36.16
CA ILE A 5 -11.42 -23.93 -36.27
C ILE A 5 -12.04 -23.23 -35.05
N CYS A 6 -13.17 -23.74 -34.53
CA CYS A 6 -13.77 -23.22 -33.29
C CYS A 6 -12.87 -23.40 -32.06
N PHE A 7 -12.10 -24.49 -31.99
CA PHE A 7 -11.25 -24.76 -30.83
C PHE A 7 -10.02 -23.85 -30.76
N VAL A 8 -9.50 -23.43 -31.92
CA VAL A 8 -8.38 -22.47 -31.99
C VAL A 8 -8.85 -21.06 -31.63
N LEU A 9 -10.08 -20.67 -32.00
CA LEU A 9 -10.63 -19.36 -31.62
C LEU A 9 -10.88 -19.19 -30.11
N LEU A 10 -11.18 -20.27 -29.39
CA LEU A 10 -11.36 -20.24 -27.93
C LEU A 10 -10.04 -20.15 -27.14
N LEU A 11 -8.89 -20.42 -27.76
CA LEU A 11 -7.56 -20.26 -27.16
C LEU A 11 -6.99 -18.84 -27.31
N VAL A 12 -7.66 -17.96 -28.06
CA VAL A 12 -7.27 -16.55 -28.24
C VAL A 12 -8.26 -15.64 -27.52
N LEU A 13 -8.81 -16.07 -26.36
CA LEU A 13 -9.33 -15.10 -25.41
C LEU A 13 -8.12 -14.25 -24.99
N PRO A 14 -8.04 -12.95 -25.36
CA PRO A 14 -7.09 -12.10 -24.69
C PRO A 14 -7.43 -12.18 -23.21
N ALA A 15 -6.47 -12.58 -22.39
CA ALA A 15 -6.58 -12.39 -20.96
C ALA A 15 -6.95 -10.92 -20.77
N SER A 16 -8.21 -10.64 -20.41
CA SER A 16 -8.64 -9.30 -20.08
C SER A 16 -7.72 -8.82 -18.98
N PHE A 17 -6.79 -7.93 -19.30
CA PHE A 17 -6.12 -7.13 -18.30
C PHE A 17 -7.23 -6.28 -17.68
N ALA A 18 -7.80 -6.76 -16.58
CA ALA A 18 -8.65 -5.93 -15.75
C ALA A 18 -7.83 -4.68 -15.43
N LYS A 19 -8.28 -3.50 -15.90
CA LYS A 19 -7.72 -2.22 -15.48
C LYS A 19 -8.05 -2.05 -14.00
N VAL A 20 -7.23 -2.64 -13.13
CA VAL A 20 -7.30 -2.40 -11.69
C VAL A 20 -6.89 -0.96 -11.48
N LYS A 21 -7.86 -0.09 -11.16
CA LYS A 21 -7.57 1.29 -10.77
C LYS A 21 -6.95 1.23 -9.37
N CYS A 22 -5.66 1.51 -9.28
CA CYS A 22 -4.99 1.67 -8.00
C CYS A 22 -5.63 2.84 -7.22
N PRO A 23 -5.78 2.74 -5.89
CA PRO A 23 -6.24 3.86 -5.08
C PRO A 23 -5.24 5.01 -5.16
N THR A 24 -5.72 6.23 -4.98
CA THR A 24 -4.85 7.40 -4.82
C THR A 24 -4.18 7.34 -3.44
N ILE A 25 -2.89 7.05 -3.40
CA ILE A 25 -2.09 7.05 -2.17
C ILE A 25 -1.84 8.51 -1.72
N ILE A 26 -1.96 8.75 -0.42
CA ILE A 26 -1.65 10.04 0.19
C ILE A 26 -0.16 10.05 0.56
N GLY A 27 0.61 10.86 -0.14
CA GLY A 27 2.06 10.94 0.05
C GLY A 27 2.44 11.44 1.44
N ARG A 28 3.64 11.08 1.90
CA ARG A 28 4.19 11.46 3.22
C ARG A 28 4.03 12.94 3.53
N ASN A 29 4.48 13.77 2.59
CA ASN A 29 4.43 15.23 2.71
C ASN A 29 3.01 15.83 2.79
N GLN A 30 1.97 15.03 2.56
CA GLN A 30 0.58 15.45 2.69
C GLN A 30 0.01 15.16 4.09
N TRP A 31 0.70 14.40 4.93
CA TRP A 31 0.25 14.07 6.30
C TRP A 31 1.30 14.31 7.39
N THR A 32 2.58 14.50 7.05
CA THR A 32 3.62 14.93 8.00
C THR A 32 4.71 15.76 7.31
N SER A 33 5.38 16.62 8.09
CA SER A 33 6.61 17.31 7.69
C SER A 33 7.88 16.60 8.17
N VAL A 34 7.76 15.53 8.97
CA VAL A 34 8.90 14.83 9.55
C VAL A 34 9.47 13.82 8.55
N PRO A 35 10.75 13.92 8.16
CA PRO A 35 11.38 12.93 7.29
C PRO A 35 11.56 11.58 7.99
N ALA A 36 11.85 10.53 7.25
CA ALA A 36 12.36 9.29 7.84
C ALA A 36 13.80 9.48 8.35
N GLY A 37 14.21 8.66 9.30
CA GLY A 37 15.60 8.48 9.72
C GLY A 37 16.41 7.69 8.70
N GLU A 38 17.05 6.60 9.12
CA GLU A 38 17.79 5.71 8.22
C GLU A 38 16.83 4.96 7.26
N VAL A 39 17.16 4.92 5.97
CA VAL A 39 16.34 4.27 4.94
C VAL A 39 17.05 3.04 4.39
N ASN A 40 16.40 1.89 4.55
CA ASN A 40 16.86 0.60 4.02
C ASN A 40 15.93 0.15 2.89
N TYR A 41 16.48 -0.05 1.68
CA TYR A 41 15.69 -0.43 0.52
C TYR A 41 15.37 -1.93 0.50
N LEU A 42 14.11 -2.26 0.20
CA LEU A 42 13.64 -3.65 0.05
C LEU A 42 14.03 -4.22 -1.32
N ILE A 43 14.33 -5.51 -1.34
CA ILE A 43 14.53 -6.27 -2.59
C ILE A 43 13.17 -6.45 -3.27
N VAL A 44 13.10 -6.08 -4.55
CA VAL A 44 11.89 -6.23 -5.38
C VAL A 44 12.03 -7.43 -6.32
N PRO A 45 10.95 -8.19 -6.57
CA PRO A 45 9.58 -8.02 -6.06
C PRO A 45 9.40 -8.49 -4.60
N ILE A 46 8.52 -7.83 -3.84
CA ILE A 46 8.21 -8.20 -2.45
C ILE A 46 7.31 -9.46 -2.44
N PRO A 47 7.72 -10.57 -1.79
CA PRO A 47 6.98 -11.83 -1.86
C PRO A 47 5.85 -11.97 -0.83
N TYR A 48 5.78 -11.10 0.18
CA TYR A 48 4.82 -11.20 1.28
C TYR A 48 4.12 -9.87 1.58
N VAL A 49 2.87 -9.96 2.01
CA VAL A 49 2.08 -8.84 2.54
C VAL A 49 1.61 -9.22 3.95
N VAL A 50 1.88 -8.37 4.94
CA VAL A 50 1.46 -8.57 6.33
C VAL A 50 0.33 -7.59 6.65
N ILE A 51 -0.85 -8.12 7.00
CA ILE A 51 -2.04 -7.32 7.31
C ILE A 51 -2.09 -7.09 8.82
N GLN A 52 -2.20 -5.82 9.22
CA GLN A 52 -2.18 -5.40 10.63
C GLN A 52 -3.31 -4.40 10.92
N HIS A 53 -3.68 -4.31 12.20
CA HIS A 53 -4.48 -3.21 12.75
C HIS A 53 -3.60 -2.35 13.67
N THR A 54 -3.94 -1.07 13.84
CA THR A 54 -3.10 -0.13 14.61
C THR A 54 -3.35 -0.16 16.11
N VAL A 55 -4.46 -0.74 16.56
CA VAL A 55 -4.92 -0.66 17.98
C VAL A 55 -5.09 0.79 18.47
N THR A 56 -5.24 1.74 17.55
CA THR A 56 -5.61 3.13 17.86
C THR A 56 -7.11 3.33 17.63
N PRO A 57 -7.71 4.43 18.12
CA PRO A 57 -9.04 4.84 17.68
C PRO A 57 -9.11 4.90 16.16
N GLU A 58 -10.25 4.47 15.60
CA GLU A 58 -10.54 4.59 14.18
C GLU A 58 -10.66 6.06 13.76
N CYS A 59 -10.49 6.33 12.46
CA CYS A 59 -10.63 7.66 11.87
C CYS A 59 -11.43 7.57 10.57
N ASN A 60 -12.21 8.62 10.27
CA ASN A 60 -13.11 8.65 9.11
C ASN A 60 -13.13 9.99 8.36
N SER A 61 -12.22 10.91 8.68
CA SER A 61 -12.00 12.15 7.92
C SER A 61 -10.52 12.33 7.59
N ARG A 62 -10.23 13.19 6.60
CA ARG A 62 -8.85 13.49 6.19
C ARG A 62 -8.03 14.01 7.36
N GLU A 63 -8.59 14.94 8.11
CA GLU A 63 -7.94 15.64 9.20
C GLU A 63 -7.71 14.68 10.38
N ALA A 64 -8.73 13.90 10.75
CA ALA A 64 -8.64 12.94 11.85
C ALA A 64 -7.62 11.84 11.52
N CYS A 65 -7.64 11.28 10.31
CA CYS A 65 -6.68 10.24 9.92
C CYS A 65 -5.25 10.78 9.82
N THR A 66 -5.06 12.02 9.33
CA THR A 66 -3.75 12.66 9.31
C THR A 66 -3.19 12.80 10.72
N ALA A 67 -4.00 13.28 11.67
CA ALA A 67 -3.60 13.40 13.07
C ALA A 67 -3.28 12.04 13.70
N THR A 68 -4.09 11.00 13.44
CA THR A 68 -3.83 9.65 13.95
C THR A 68 -2.53 9.08 13.39
N VAL A 69 -2.30 9.16 12.08
CA VAL A 69 -1.09 8.61 11.44
C VAL A 69 0.17 9.36 11.89
N ASP A 70 0.13 10.69 11.97
CA ASP A 70 1.28 11.47 12.46
C ASP A 70 1.54 11.25 13.96
N GLY A 71 0.49 10.99 14.76
CA GLY A 71 0.61 10.57 16.15
C GLY A 71 1.29 9.20 16.32
N ILE A 72 0.92 8.21 15.49
CA ILE A 72 1.58 6.89 15.47
C ILE A 72 3.05 7.04 15.08
N ARG A 73 3.35 7.84 14.03
CA ARG A 73 4.73 8.17 13.64
C ARG A 73 5.50 8.78 14.81
N GLY A 74 4.93 9.79 15.49
CA GLY A 74 5.55 10.43 16.64
C GLY A 74 5.86 9.43 17.76
N TYR A 75 4.94 8.52 18.07
CA TYR A 75 5.20 7.46 19.05
C TYR A 75 6.35 6.53 18.61
N HIS A 76 6.31 6.01 17.39
CA HIS A 76 7.36 5.12 16.88
C HIS A 76 8.74 5.79 16.83
N MET A 77 8.82 7.02 16.31
CA MET A 77 10.11 7.69 16.15
C MET A 77 10.60 8.33 17.45
N ASP A 78 9.76 9.11 18.13
CA ASP A 78 10.19 9.94 19.24
C ASP A 78 10.22 9.17 20.57
N GLN A 79 9.38 8.14 20.73
CA GLN A 79 9.32 7.34 21.97
C GLN A 79 10.02 5.99 21.85
N LEU A 80 9.84 5.28 20.71
CA LEU A 80 10.48 3.97 20.51
C LEU A 80 11.84 4.03 19.81
N GLY A 81 12.22 5.20 19.28
CA GLY A 81 13.50 5.39 18.59
C GLY A 81 13.59 4.68 17.25
N TRP A 82 12.46 4.43 16.58
CA TRP A 82 12.44 3.83 15.23
C TRP A 82 12.77 4.89 14.16
N ASP A 83 13.25 4.44 13.01
CA ASP A 83 13.58 5.32 11.89
C ASP A 83 12.33 5.90 11.19
N ASP A 84 11.17 5.26 11.31
CA ASP A 84 9.93 5.72 10.69
C ASP A 84 8.68 5.12 11.37
N ILE A 85 7.50 5.44 10.85
CA ILE A 85 6.28 4.69 11.14
C ILE A 85 6.44 3.23 10.66
N GLY A 86 6.19 2.25 11.53
CA GLY A 86 6.45 0.83 11.24
C GLY A 86 5.51 0.13 10.25
N TYR A 87 4.70 0.87 9.48
CA TYR A 87 3.79 0.33 8.48
C TYR A 87 4.14 0.89 7.09
N SER A 88 3.99 0.07 6.04
CA SER A 88 4.27 0.43 4.63
C SER A 88 3.17 1.27 3.99
#